data_AF-A0A1G1ZL66-F1
#
_entry.id   AF-A0A1G1ZL66-F1
#
_cell.length_a   1.000
_cell.length_b   1.000
_cell.length_c   1.000
_cell.angle_alpha   90.00
_cell.angle_beta   90.00
_cell.angle_gamma   90.00
#
_symmetry.space_group_name_H-M   'P 1'
#
loop_
_entity.id
_entity.type
_entity.pdbx_description
1 polymer ?
#
loop_
_entity_poly.entity_id
_entity_poly.type
_entity_poly.pdbx_seq_one_letter_code
_entity_poly.pdbx_strand_id
1 'polypeptide(L)'
;MRRLIYIRVIHSPVDFSNGIGFDVKKENFINSFWDMAEKELGRINLRYSQTRLYQDGYCEDGKEIYAEMEKRSADGSRNYKLILNLIKRGAKLMLTENEELCDNFRLALCCEEEMAKIRRLRDKYIAKQISQTLKDDETGILIMGANHNVDDYLPKDIKVFYLKKSDEFLANFLKRMPNL
;
A
#
# COMPACT_ATOMS: atom_id res chain seq x y z
N MET A 1 19.02 -12.16 -4.54
CA MET A 1 17.63 -12.38 -5.04
C MET A 1 16.70 -11.31 -4.52
N ARG A 2 15.99 -10.60 -5.40
CA ARG A 2 15.03 -9.55 -5.04
C ARG A 2 13.69 -10.18 -4.64
N ARG A 3 13.17 -9.87 -3.45
CA ARG A 3 11.86 -10.36 -2.99
C ARG A 3 10.93 -9.20 -2.66
N LEU A 4 9.65 -9.34 -3.00
CA LEU A 4 8.61 -8.35 -2.74
C LEU A 4 7.45 -9.01 -1.99
N ILE A 5 7.17 -8.56 -0.77
CA ILE A 5 5.99 -8.96 -0.02
C ILE A 5 4.86 -8.03 -0.43
N TYR A 6 3.82 -8.56 -1.07
CA TYR A 6 2.70 -7.76 -1.57
C TYR A 6 1.51 -7.89 -0.60
N ILE A 7 1.14 -6.76 0.00
CA ILE A 7 -0.01 -6.59 0.87
C ILE A 7 -1.04 -5.75 0.12
N ARG A 8 -2.11 -6.39 -0.35
CA ARG A 8 -3.28 -5.68 -0.89
C ARG A 8 -4.17 -5.24 0.26
N VAL A 9 -4.41 -3.94 0.39
CA VAL A 9 -5.14 -3.36 1.51
C VAL A 9 -6.48 -2.78 1.08
N ILE A 10 -7.40 -2.75 2.04
CA ILE A 10 -8.58 -1.89 1.99
C ILE A 10 -8.25 -0.70 2.88
N HIS A 11 -8.16 0.47 2.26
CA HIS A 11 -7.90 1.70 3.00
C HIS A 11 -9.11 2.08 3.86
N SER A 12 -8.80 2.51 5.09
CA SER A 12 -9.74 3.14 6.00
C SER A 12 -9.97 4.61 5.62
N PRO A 13 -11.06 5.24 6.06
CA PRO A 13 -11.30 6.67 5.82
C PRO A 13 -10.17 7.57 6.31
N VAL A 14 -9.57 7.23 7.46
CA VAL A 14 -8.45 7.98 8.05
C VAL A 14 -7.15 7.84 7.24
N ASP A 15 -7.08 6.85 6.34
CA ASP A 15 -6.00 6.77 5.35
C ASP A 15 -6.15 7.81 4.24
N PHE A 16 -7.33 8.44 4.10
CA PHE A 16 -7.62 9.49 3.12
C PHE A 16 -7.93 10.83 3.79
N SER A 17 -7.72 11.92 3.07
CA SER A 17 -7.90 13.28 3.61
C SER A 17 -9.37 13.65 3.89
N ASN A 18 -10.35 12.87 3.40
CA ASN A 18 -11.78 13.19 3.47
C ASN A 18 -12.60 11.96 3.91
N GLY A 19 -12.62 11.69 5.21
CA GLY A 19 -13.31 10.53 5.82
C GLY A 19 -14.83 10.63 5.89
N ILE A 20 -15.51 10.90 4.77
CA ILE A 20 -16.99 11.04 4.74
C ILE A 20 -17.65 9.70 4.38
N GLY A 21 -18.59 9.24 5.22
CA GLY A 21 -19.57 8.20 4.86
C GLY A 21 -19.19 6.74 5.11
N PHE A 22 -18.37 6.43 6.11
CA PHE A 22 -17.94 5.05 6.38
C PHE A 22 -18.87 4.30 7.34
N ASP A 23 -19.37 3.14 6.91
CA ASP A 23 -20.23 2.25 7.72
C ASP A 23 -19.40 1.46 8.75
N VAL A 24 -19.88 1.40 10.00
CA VAL A 24 -19.31 0.64 11.13
C VAL A 24 -19.05 -0.84 10.78
N LYS A 25 -19.90 -1.47 9.96
CA LYS A 25 -19.67 -2.85 9.50
C LYS A 25 -18.41 -2.97 8.63
N LYS A 26 -18.09 -1.94 7.84
CA LYS A 26 -16.85 -1.88 7.05
C LYS A 26 -15.64 -1.65 7.95
N GLU A 27 -15.79 -0.87 9.02
CA GLU A 27 -14.72 -0.58 9.97
C GLU A 27 -14.24 -1.84 10.71
N ASN A 28 -15.15 -2.64 11.27
CA ASN A 28 -14.79 -3.90 11.93
C ASN A 28 -14.06 -4.88 11.00
N PHE A 29 -14.47 -4.89 9.72
CA PHE A 29 -13.84 -5.70 8.70
C PHE A 29 -12.41 -5.22 8.39
N ILE A 30 -12.22 -3.92 8.20
CA ILE A 30 -10.89 -3.32 8.03
C ILE A 30 -10.00 -3.56 9.24
N ASN A 31 -10.54 -3.46 10.46
CA ASN A 31 -9.76 -3.74 11.67
C ASN A 31 -9.30 -5.20 11.72
N SER A 32 -10.19 -6.14 11.39
CA SER A 32 -9.85 -7.57 11.30
C SER A 32 -8.82 -7.85 10.20
N PHE A 33 -8.89 -7.13 9.08
CA PHE A 33 -7.86 -7.18 8.03
C PHE A 33 -6.50 -6.79 8.59
N TRP A 34 -6.42 -5.63 9.26
CA TRP A 34 -5.14 -5.12 9.76
C TRP A 34 -4.57 -5.99 10.88
N ASP A 35 -5.41 -6.54 11.78
CA ASP A 35 -4.96 -7.51 12.79
C ASP A 35 -4.29 -8.72 12.15
N MET A 36 -4.89 -9.25 11.08
CA MET A 36 -4.33 -10.34 10.30
C MET A 36 -3.03 -9.92 9.60
N ALA A 37 -3.04 -8.78 8.90
CA ALA A 37 -1.90 -8.33 8.10
C ALA A 37 -0.66 -8.07 8.98
N GLU A 38 -0.84 -7.37 10.11
CA GLU A 38 0.21 -7.10 11.08
C GLU A 38 0.75 -8.40 11.69
N LYS A 39 -0.13 -9.36 12.02
CA LYS A 39 0.26 -10.65 12.58
C LYS A 39 1.05 -11.51 11.59
N GLU A 40 0.62 -11.59 10.34
CA GLU A 40 1.34 -12.37 9.33
C GLU A 40 2.66 -11.71 8.95
N LEU A 41 2.70 -10.38 8.80
CA LEU A 41 3.95 -9.66 8.55
C LEU A 41 4.94 -9.82 9.72
N GLY A 42 4.45 -9.80 10.97
CA GLY A 42 5.25 -10.02 12.17
C GLY A 42 5.88 -11.40 12.28
N ARG A 43 5.39 -12.41 11.54
CA ARG A 43 6.00 -13.75 11.45
C ARG A 43 7.13 -13.83 10.43
N ILE A 44 7.22 -12.85 9.54
CA ILE A 44 8.28 -12.80 8.53
C ILE A 44 9.53 -12.23 9.19
N ASN A 45 10.62 -13.00 9.16
CA ASN A 45 11.92 -12.51 9.63
C ASN A 45 12.47 -11.47 8.63
N LEU A 46 12.24 -10.19 8.94
CA LEU A 46 12.67 -9.06 8.12
C LEU A 46 14.02 -8.54 8.62
N ARG A 47 14.96 -8.37 7.68
CA ARG A 47 16.15 -7.56 7.90
C ARG A 47 15.79 -6.11 7.58
N TYR A 48 15.36 -5.36 8.60
CA TYR A 48 14.80 -4.02 8.41
C TYR A 48 15.75 -3.07 7.67
N SER A 49 17.06 -3.11 7.96
CA SER A 49 18.06 -2.30 7.24
C SER A 49 18.19 -2.60 5.74
N GLN A 50 17.71 -3.77 5.30
CA GLN A 50 17.64 -4.20 3.90
C GLN A 50 16.19 -4.26 3.39
N THR A 51 15.27 -3.56 4.07
CA THR A 51 13.85 -3.52 3.71
C THR A 51 13.48 -2.18 3.09
N ARG A 52 12.80 -2.24 1.93
CA ARG A 52 12.25 -1.10 1.20
C ARG A 52 10.72 -1.11 1.32
N LEU A 53 10.12 0.01 1.69
CA LEU A 53 8.67 0.17 1.79
C LEU A 53 8.17 0.93 0.57
N TYR A 54 7.10 0.43 -0.03
CA TYR A 54 6.41 1.02 -1.16
C TYR A 54 4.93 1.15 -0.78
N GLN A 55 4.43 2.37 -0.69
CA GLN A 55 3.08 2.69 -0.25
C GLN A 55 2.28 3.38 -1.35
N ASP A 56 0.98 3.09 -1.39
CA ASP A 56 0.02 3.69 -2.32
C ASP A 56 -0.01 5.21 -2.13
N GLY A 57 0.15 5.98 -3.21
CA GLY A 57 0.04 7.43 -3.18
C GLY A 57 1.22 8.15 -2.52
N TYR A 58 2.41 7.54 -2.43
CA TYR A 58 3.60 8.19 -1.89
C TYR A 58 4.45 8.84 -2.99
N CYS A 59 4.22 10.13 -3.21
CA CYS A 59 4.70 10.89 -4.38
C CYS A 59 5.75 11.96 -4.05
N GLU A 60 5.91 12.28 -2.76
CA GLU A 60 6.83 13.29 -2.25
C GLU A 60 7.54 12.77 -0.99
N ASP A 61 8.77 13.24 -0.76
CA ASP A 61 9.59 12.89 0.40
C ASP A 61 10.01 14.19 1.10
N GLY A 62 9.92 14.23 2.43
CA GLY A 62 10.13 15.49 3.16
C GLY A 62 9.60 15.44 4.59
N LYS A 63 9.91 16.45 5.40
CA LYS A 63 9.49 16.46 6.81
C LYS A 63 7.98 16.61 6.95
N GLU A 64 7.38 17.33 6.02
CA GLU A 64 5.97 17.66 5.97
C GLU A 64 5.12 16.39 5.77
N ILE A 65 5.51 15.53 4.82
CA ILE A 65 4.78 14.27 4.59
C ILE A 65 4.94 13.30 5.76
N TYR A 66 6.11 13.25 6.41
CA TYR A 66 6.29 12.43 7.62
C TYR A 66 5.43 12.94 8.78
N ALA A 67 5.34 14.26 8.98
CA ALA A 67 4.46 14.84 9.99
C ALA A 67 2.98 14.50 9.73
N GLU A 68 2.54 14.51 8.47
CA GLU A 68 1.20 14.06 8.09
C GLU A 68 0.99 12.55 8.35
N MET A 69 1.99 11.71 8.07
CA MET A 69 1.92 10.28 8.43
C MET A 69 1.80 10.07 9.94
N GLU A 70 2.58 10.80 10.75
CA GLU A 70 2.53 10.75 12.21
C GLU A 70 1.16 11.19 12.73
N LYS A 71 0.62 12.28 12.19
CA LYS A 71 -0.73 12.75 12.50
C LYS A 71 -1.78 11.70 12.18
N ARG A 72 -1.79 11.15 10.95
CA ARG A 72 -2.74 10.09 10.56
C ARG A 72 -2.60 8.84 11.42
N SER A 73 -1.38 8.47 11.77
CA SER A 73 -1.14 7.37 12.71
C SER A 73 -1.72 7.66 14.09
N ALA A 74 -1.65 8.90 14.58
CA ALA A 74 -2.27 9.31 15.84
C ALA A 74 -3.80 9.33 15.75
N ASP A 75 -4.34 9.71 14.59
CA ASP A 75 -5.78 9.70 14.29
C ASP A 75 -6.35 8.28 14.07
N GLY A 76 -5.50 7.25 14.09
CA GLY A 76 -5.92 5.84 14.08
C GLY A 76 -5.62 5.08 12.79
N SER A 77 -4.92 5.67 11.82
CA SER A 77 -4.49 4.95 10.62
C SER A 77 -3.52 3.82 10.98
N ARG A 78 -4.00 2.58 10.85
CA ARG A 78 -3.17 1.38 11.01
C ARG A 78 -2.15 1.23 9.90
N ASN A 79 -2.46 1.74 8.70
CA ASN A 79 -1.52 1.78 7.59
C ASN A 79 -0.28 2.62 7.93
N TYR A 80 -0.48 3.91 8.27
CA TYR A 80 0.64 4.78 8.61
C TYR A 80 1.34 4.36 9.90
N LYS A 81 0.59 3.83 10.88
CA LYS A 81 1.19 3.22 12.08
C LYS A 81 2.14 2.06 11.73
N LEU A 82 1.75 1.17 10.81
CA LEU A 82 2.60 0.09 10.35
C LEU A 82 3.86 0.62 9.65
N ILE A 83 3.69 1.55 8.71
CA ILE A 83 4.79 2.15 7.95
C ILE A 83 5.81 2.81 8.90
N LEU A 84 5.35 3.67 9.81
CA LEU A 84 6.21 4.35 10.78
C LEU A 84 6.93 3.37 11.70
N ASN A 85 6.26 2.29 12.13
CA ASN A 85 6.91 1.24 12.93
C ASN A 85 8.01 0.51 12.17
N LEU A 86 7.82 0.24 10.87
CA LEU A 86 8.84 -0.38 10.02
C LEU A 86 10.02 0.57 9.79
N ILE A 87 9.76 1.86 9.54
CA ILE A 87 10.79 2.90 9.41
C ILE A 87 11.61 3.00 10.69
N LYS A 88 10.95 3.08 11.85
CA LYS A 88 11.61 3.12 13.17
C LYS A 88 12.54 1.92 13.41
N ARG A 89 12.25 0.77 12.81
CA ARG A 89 13.09 -0.44 12.90
C ARG A 89 14.22 -0.48 11.87
N GLY A 90 14.29 0.49 10.94
CA GLY A 90 15.36 0.65 9.97
C GLY A 90 14.96 0.39 8.51
N ALA A 91 13.69 0.14 8.22
CA ALA A 91 13.22 0.06 6.83
C ALA A 91 13.24 1.46 6.19
N LYS A 92 13.42 1.52 4.87
CA LYS A 92 13.42 2.78 4.12
C LYS A 92 12.16 2.91 3.29
N LEU A 93 11.42 4.00 3.47
CA LEU A 93 10.32 4.37 2.59
C LEU A 93 10.85 4.89 1.26
N MET A 94 10.25 4.42 0.17
CA MET A 94 10.64 4.75 -1.20
C MET A 94 9.49 5.47 -1.89
N LEU A 95 9.81 6.53 -2.64
CA LEU A 95 8.87 7.15 -3.58
C LEU A 95 8.31 6.08 -4.53
N THR A 96 6.99 5.97 -4.59
CA THR A 96 6.29 5.04 -5.46
C THR A 96 5.82 5.70 -6.73
N GLU A 97 5.54 7.00 -6.68
CA GLU A 97 4.88 7.77 -7.73
C GLU A 97 5.55 9.15 -7.88
N ASN A 98 5.12 9.91 -8.89
CA ASN A 98 5.48 11.32 -9.04
C ASN A 98 4.27 12.20 -8.78
N GLU A 99 4.51 13.49 -8.57
CA GLU A 99 3.49 14.50 -8.30
C GLU A 99 2.38 14.51 -9.38
N GLU A 100 2.77 14.50 -10.66
CA GLU A 100 1.84 14.51 -11.79
C GLU A 100 0.85 13.33 -11.77
N LEU A 101 1.32 12.10 -11.51
CA LEU A 101 0.44 10.93 -11.45
C LEU A 101 -0.53 11.02 -10.27
N CYS A 102 -0.08 11.56 -9.15
CA CYS A 102 -0.92 11.72 -7.96
C CYS A 102 -1.98 12.81 -8.16
N ASP A 103 -1.64 13.90 -8.83
CA ASP A 103 -2.61 14.93 -9.21
C ASP A 103 -3.62 14.43 -10.23
N ASN A 104 -3.16 13.75 -11.28
CA ASN A 104 -4.04 13.11 -12.27
C ASN A 104 -5.01 12.13 -11.61
N PHE A 105 -4.55 11.35 -10.62
CA PHE A 105 -5.41 10.45 -9.88
C PHE A 105 -6.47 11.18 -9.05
N ARG A 106 -6.11 12.29 -8.38
CA ARG A 106 -7.05 13.13 -7.64
C ARG A 106 -8.11 13.73 -8.55
N LEU A 107 -7.72 14.19 -9.73
CA LEU A 107 -8.64 14.75 -10.73
C LEU A 107 -9.57 13.68 -11.33
N ALA A 108 -9.09 12.45 -11.45
CA ALA A 108 -9.85 11.35 -12.01
C ALA A 108 -10.92 10.77 -11.06
N LEU A 109 -10.90 11.11 -9.75
CA LEU A 109 -11.78 10.51 -8.73
C LEU A 109 -13.29 10.55 -9.07
N CYS A 110 -13.73 11.47 -9.93
CA CYS A 110 -15.14 11.61 -10.34
C CYS A 110 -15.52 10.75 -11.56
N CYS A 111 -14.57 10.09 -12.23
CA CYS A 111 -14.80 9.37 -13.48
C CYS A 111 -14.13 7.98 -13.44
N GLU A 112 -14.93 6.93 -13.33
CA GLU A 112 -14.46 5.54 -13.20
C GLU A 112 -13.54 5.10 -14.36
N GLU A 113 -13.87 5.49 -15.59
CA GLU A 113 -13.08 5.14 -16.78
C GLU A 113 -11.70 5.80 -16.75
N GLU A 114 -11.64 7.08 -16.39
CA GLU A 114 -10.38 7.80 -16.25
C GLU A 114 -9.58 7.27 -15.05
N MET A 115 -10.23 6.95 -13.93
CA MET A 115 -9.57 6.29 -12.79
C MET A 115 -8.92 4.97 -13.21
N ALA A 116 -9.59 4.14 -14.01
CA ALA A 116 -9.04 2.88 -14.48
C ALA A 116 -7.81 3.09 -15.39
N LYS A 117 -7.84 4.11 -16.26
CA LYS A 117 -6.68 4.49 -17.11
C LYS A 117 -5.51 4.96 -16.25
N ILE A 118 -5.74 5.91 -15.34
CA ILE A 118 -4.70 6.44 -14.45
C ILE A 118 -4.13 5.35 -13.55
N ARG A 119 -4.96 4.47 -12.99
CA ARG A 119 -4.49 3.35 -12.15
C ARG A 119 -3.48 2.46 -12.87
N ARG A 120 -3.72 2.14 -14.15
CA ARG A 120 -2.76 1.37 -14.97
C ARG A 120 -1.44 2.11 -15.19
N LEU A 121 -1.48 3.43 -15.33
CA LEU A 121 -0.27 4.25 -15.44
C LEU A 121 0.51 4.25 -14.12
N ARG A 122 -0.19 4.40 -12.99
CA ARG A 122 0.38 4.29 -11.64
C ARG A 122 1.03 2.93 -11.43
N ASP A 123 0.34 1.82 -11.74
CA ASP A 123 0.87 0.46 -11.60
C ASP A 123 2.20 0.27 -12.34
N LYS A 124 2.27 0.72 -13.60
CA LYS A 124 3.50 0.68 -14.41
C LYS A 124 4.62 1.52 -13.81
N TYR A 125 4.29 2.72 -13.34
CA TYR A 125 5.27 3.62 -12.75
C TYR A 125 5.82 3.04 -11.44
N ILE A 126 4.96 2.53 -10.58
CA ILE A 126 5.31 1.90 -9.31
C ILE A 126 6.20 0.67 -9.56
N ALA A 127 5.83 -0.20 -10.51
CA ALA A 127 6.64 -1.36 -10.87
C ALA A 127 8.05 -0.95 -11.36
N LYS A 128 8.14 0.13 -12.15
CA LYS A 128 9.42 0.71 -12.57
C LYS A 128 10.22 1.22 -11.37
N GLN A 129 9.60 1.95 -10.43
CA GLN A 129 10.27 2.44 -9.22
C GLN A 129 10.80 1.28 -8.37
N ILE A 130 9.99 0.24 -8.16
CA ILE A 130 10.41 -0.97 -7.43
C ILE A 130 11.60 -1.61 -8.15
N SER A 131 11.53 -1.80 -9.47
CA SER A 131 12.63 -2.39 -10.25
C SER A 131 13.93 -1.60 -10.15
N GLN A 132 13.86 -0.26 -10.03
CA GLN A 132 15.03 0.61 -9.97
C GLN A 132 15.62 0.72 -8.57
N THR A 133 14.79 0.56 -7.53
CA THR A 133 15.18 0.88 -6.15
C THR A 133 15.36 -0.36 -5.27
N LEU A 134 14.68 -1.47 -5.58
CA LEU A 134 14.84 -2.73 -4.87
C LEU A 134 16.09 -3.43 -5.38
N LYS A 135 17.13 -3.48 -4.55
CA LYS A 135 18.42 -4.07 -4.90
C LYS A 135 18.45 -5.57 -4.62
N ASP A 136 19.50 -6.22 -5.09
CA ASP A 136 19.75 -7.63 -4.77
C ASP A 136 19.84 -7.86 -3.26
N ASP A 137 19.22 -8.96 -2.84
CA ASP A 137 19.12 -9.42 -1.45
C ASP A 137 18.34 -8.48 -0.51
N GLU A 138 17.68 -7.46 -1.07
CA GLU A 138 16.72 -6.63 -0.34
C GLU A 138 15.30 -7.23 -0.36
N THR A 139 14.52 -6.77 0.61
CA THR A 139 13.10 -7.12 0.76
C THR A 139 12.25 -5.90 0.51
N GLY A 140 11.43 -5.91 -0.51
CA GLY A 140 10.35 -4.94 -0.67
C GLY A 140 9.14 -5.35 0.16
N ILE A 141 8.45 -4.37 0.75
CA ILE A 141 7.08 -4.51 1.23
C ILE A 141 6.25 -3.51 0.42
N LEU A 142 5.31 -4.04 -0.36
CA LEU A 142 4.41 -3.27 -1.20
C LEU A 142 3.02 -3.27 -0.55
N ILE A 143 2.53 -2.10 -0.19
CA ILE A 143 1.22 -1.90 0.43
C ILE A 143 0.38 -1.06 -0.54
N MET A 144 -0.49 -1.71 -1.31
CA MET A 144 -1.31 -1.05 -2.33
C MET A 144 -2.79 -1.30 -2.09
N GLY A 145 -3.64 -0.36 -2.50
CA GLY A 145 -5.08 -0.59 -2.57
C GLY A 145 -5.41 -1.84 -3.39
N ALA A 146 -6.48 -2.53 -2.99
CA ALA A 146 -6.95 -3.80 -3.54
C ALA A 146 -7.04 -3.89 -5.07
N ASN A 147 -7.27 -2.76 -5.75
CA ASN A 147 -7.51 -2.70 -7.19
C ASN A 147 -6.26 -2.48 -8.04
N HIS A 148 -5.08 -2.40 -7.43
CA HIS A 148 -3.79 -2.28 -8.11
C HIS A 148 -3.26 -3.64 -8.57
N ASN A 149 -2.65 -3.67 -9.77
CA ASN A 149 -2.01 -4.86 -10.36
C ASN A 149 -0.55 -4.54 -10.73
N VAL A 150 0.22 -4.06 -9.76
CA VAL A 150 1.64 -3.67 -9.95
C VAL A 150 2.49 -4.86 -10.42
N ASP A 151 2.16 -6.05 -9.93
CA ASP A 151 2.82 -7.33 -10.19
C ASP A 151 2.80 -7.75 -11.67
N ASP A 152 1.78 -7.35 -12.44
CA ASP A 152 1.72 -7.58 -13.89
C ASP A 152 2.87 -6.89 -14.66
N TYR A 153 3.48 -5.88 -14.05
CA TYR A 153 4.53 -5.05 -14.67
C TYR A 153 5.92 -5.24 -14.05
N LEU A 154 6.04 -6.07 -13.01
CA LEU A 154 7.32 -6.33 -12.37
C LEU A 154 8.22 -7.21 -13.26
N PRO A 155 9.54 -6.97 -13.27
CA PRO A 155 10.48 -7.85 -13.95
C PRO A 155 10.52 -9.23 -13.27
N LYS A 156 10.75 -10.28 -14.07
CA LYS A 156 10.67 -11.69 -13.64
C LYS A 156 11.63 -12.08 -12.51
N ASP A 157 12.68 -11.30 -12.29
CA ASP A 157 13.69 -11.58 -11.26
C ASP A 157 13.28 -11.07 -9.87
N ILE A 158 12.20 -10.29 -9.78
CA ILE A 158 11.56 -9.94 -8.51
C ILE A 158 10.55 -11.03 -8.15
N LYS A 159 10.82 -11.78 -7.08
CA LYS A 159 9.89 -12.78 -6.58
C LYS A 159 8.83 -12.13 -5.70
N VAL A 160 7.57 -12.19 -6.16
CA VAL A 160 6.42 -11.67 -5.43
C VAL A 160 5.88 -12.73 -4.47
N PHE A 161 5.67 -12.34 -3.21
CA PHE A 161 5.06 -13.12 -2.16
C PHE A 161 3.84 -12.36 -1.66
N TYR A 162 2.66 -12.74 -2.11
CA TYR A 162 1.43 -12.20 -1.54
C TYR A 162 1.32 -12.65 -0.10
N LEU A 163 0.88 -11.73 0.75
CA LEU A 163 0.44 -12.09 2.08
C LEU A 163 -0.87 -12.87 1.96
N LYS A 164 -0.87 -14.14 1.53
CA LYS A 164 -2.04 -14.91 1.04
C LYS A 164 -3.36 -14.66 1.80
N LYS A 165 -3.29 -14.52 3.12
CA LYS A 165 -4.46 -14.22 3.95
C LYS A 165 -5.10 -12.85 3.63
N SER A 166 -4.35 -11.85 3.19
CA SER A 166 -4.87 -10.58 2.65
C SER A 166 -5.73 -10.81 1.41
N ASP A 167 -5.27 -11.65 0.48
CA ASP A 167 -6.00 -11.93 -0.76
C ASP A 167 -7.25 -12.78 -0.50
N GLU A 168 -7.15 -13.79 0.38
CA GLU A 168 -8.31 -14.57 0.83
C GLU A 168 -9.34 -13.68 1.55
N PHE A 169 -8.86 -12.78 2.40
CA PHE A 169 -9.70 -11.84 3.13
C PHE A 169 -10.41 -10.87 2.18
N LEU A 170 -9.67 -10.30 1.21
CA LEU A 170 -10.22 -9.42 0.18
C LEU A 170 -11.25 -10.14 -0.69
N ALA A 171 -10.98 -11.38 -1.11
CA ALA A 171 -11.95 -12.17 -1.86
C ALA A 171 -13.24 -12.42 -1.07
N ASN A 172 -13.12 -12.68 0.24
CA ASN A 172 -14.29 -12.82 1.13
C ASN A 172 -15.02 -11.50 1.37
N PHE A 173 -14.31 -10.37 1.39
CA PHE A 173 -14.89 -9.03 1.48
C PHE A 173 -15.80 -8.73 0.29
N LEU A 174 -15.25 -8.85 -0.92
CA LEU A 174 -15.92 -8.51 -2.17
C LEU A 174 -17.17 -9.39 -2.36
N LYS A 175 -17.12 -10.66 -1.94
CA LYS A 175 -18.30 -11.54 -1.91
C LYS A 175 -19.41 -11.06 -0.98
N ARG A 176 -19.05 -10.45 0.16
CA ARG A 176 -20.01 -9.97 1.18
C ARG A 176 -20.52 -8.55 0.89
N MET A 177 -19.82 -7.79 0.06
CA MET A 177 -20.17 -6.43 -0.33
C MET A 177 -20.11 -6.28 -1.86
N PRO A 178 -21.05 -6.91 -2.60
CA PRO A 178 -21.01 -6.96 -4.06
C PRO A 178 -21.30 -5.62 -4.75
N ASN A 179 -21.76 -4.59 -4.02
CA ASN A 179 -22.13 -3.28 -4.54
C ASN A 179 -21.09 -2.20 -4.19
N LEU A 180 -19.82 -2.59 -4.10
CA LEU A 180 -18.67 -1.67 -4.02
C LEU A 180 -18.05 -1.51 -5.40
#